data_AF-A0AA36EFN9-F1
#
_entry.id   AF-A0AA36EFN9-F1
#
_cell.length_a   1.000
_cell.length_b   1.000
_cell.length_c   1.000
_cell.angle_alpha   90.00
_cell.angle_beta   90.00
_cell.angle_gamma   90.00
#
_symmetry.space_group_name_H-M   'P 1'
#
loop_
_entity.id
_entity.type
_entity.pdbx_description
1 polymer ?
#
loop_
_entity_poly.entity_id
_entity_poly.type
_entity_poly.pdbx_seq_one_letter_code
_entity_poly.pdbx_strand_id
1 'polypeptide(L)'
;MSYDQNPSVGRYQYVYNQRASLNLDGGFKSSDGPDFFLADYRIRPQRMMKIAIDGNLRVYSFIEHLTRKEWQVQWQIVSRSCRVHGICETNSLCTYSQDVGRRCICLHGYKMVNFEDWSYGCAPEFEGCSPDNEGFIKLT
;
A
#
# COMPACT_ATOMS: atom_id res chain seq x y z
N MET A 1 -26.13 9.22 1.75
CA MET A 1 -27.10 8.36 2.47
C MET A 1 -27.70 7.46 1.40
N SER A 2 -27.51 6.14 1.34
CA SER A 2 -27.34 5.12 2.38
C SER A 2 -26.04 4.31 2.22
N TYR A 3 -25.44 3.92 3.35
CA TYR A 3 -24.47 2.84 3.43
C TYR A 3 -25.27 1.56 3.71
N ASP A 4 -25.32 0.63 2.76
CA ASP A 4 -25.73 -0.74 3.08
C ASP A 4 -24.51 -1.50 3.58
N GLN A 5 -24.53 -1.79 4.88
CA GLN A 5 -23.64 -2.74 5.53
C GLN A 5 -24.20 -4.14 5.31
N ASN A 6 -23.51 -4.94 4.51
CA ASN A 6 -23.65 -6.39 4.58
C ASN A 6 -22.29 -7.04 4.31
N PRO A 7 -21.52 -7.45 5.34
CA PRO A 7 -20.25 -8.11 5.12
C PRO A 7 -20.49 -9.60 4.88
N SER A 8 -21.16 -9.94 3.77
CA SER A 8 -20.93 -11.26 3.19
C SER A 8 -19.46 -11.27 2.78
N VAL A 9 -18.67 -12.24 3.26
CA VAL A 9 -17.29 -12.48 2.81
C VAL A 9 -17.34 -12.73 1.30
N GLY A 10 -17.29 -11.64 0.54
CA GLY A 10 -17.69 -11.61 -0.86
C GLY A 10 -16.49 -11.96 -1.71
N ARG A 11 -16.49 -13.16 -2.26
CA ARG A 11 -15.74 -13.39 -3.50
C ARG A 11 -16.34 -12.45 -4.55
N TYR A 12 -15.61 -11.39 -4.91
CA TYR A 12 -15.95 -10.55 -6.05
C TYR A 12 -16.07 -11.49 -7.27
N GLN A 13 -17.28 -11.67 -7.79
CA GLN A 13 -17.46 -12.43 -9.02
C GLN A 13 -16.71 -11.68 -10.13
N TYR A 14 -15.78 -12.35 -10.79
CA TYR A 14 -15.06 -11.78 -11.91
C TYR A 14 -16.04 -11.54 -13.05
N VAL A 15 -16.41 -10.26 -13.27
CA VAL A 15 -17.32 -9.87 -14.34
C VAL A 15 -16.49 -9.57 -15.59
N TYR A 16 -16.56 -10.47 -16.59
CA TYR A 16 -15.74 -10.43 -17.80
C TYR A 16 -15.93 -9.15 -18.65
N ASN A 17 -17.02 -8.41 -18.44
CA ASN A 17 -17.36 -7.21 -19.22
C ASN A 17 -16.83 -5.91 -18.62
N GLN A 18 -16.07 -5.97 -17.52
CA GLN A 18 -15.49 -4.78 -16.93
C GLN A 18 -14.30 -4.30 -17.75
N ARG A 19 -14.27 -3.00 -18.06
CA ARG A 19 -13.19 -2.37 -18.83
C ARG A 19 -12.70 -1.13 -18.11
N ALA A 20 -11.38 -1.05 -17.99
CA ALA A 20 -10.65 0.13 -17.55
C ALA A 20 -9.79 0.68 -18.68
N SER A 21 -9.64 2.00 -18.74
CA SER A 21 -8.77 2.67 -19.71
C SER A 21 -8.04 3.85 -19.07
N LEU A 22 -6.73 3.91 -19.27
CA LEU A 22 -5.90 5.08 -19.03
C LEU A 22 -5.59 5.75 -20.37
N ASN A 23 -6.02 6.99 -20.57
CA ASN A 23 -5.77 7.70 -21.82
C ASN A 23 -4.42 8.45 -21.82
N LEU A 24 -4.02 8.95 -22.99
CA LEU A 24 -2.76 9.68 -23.17
C LEU A 24 -2.69 11.00 -22.40
N ASP A 25 -3.81 11.59 -21.99
CA ASP A 25 -3.82 12.79 -21.16
C ASP A 25 -3.61 12.45 -19.68
N GLY A 26 -3.69 11.19 -19.27
CA GLY A 26 -3.64 10.79 -17.85
C GLY A 26 -5.00 10.83 -17.18
N GLY A 27 -6.09 10.71 -17.93
CA GLY A 27 -7.41 10.38 -17.39
C GLY A 27 -7.59 8.86 -17.35
N PHE A 28 -7.98 8.35 -16.19
CA PHE A 28 -8.37 6.95 -16.00
C PHE A 28 -9.87 6.85 -15.81
N LYS A 29 -10.49 5.87 -16.47
CA LYS A 29 -11.90 5.55 -16.27
C LYS A 29 -12.13 4.05 -16.32
N SER A 30 -12.97 3.56 -15.42
CA SER A 30 -13.38 2.16 -15.39
C SER A 30 -14.89 2.00 -15.28
N SER A 31 -15.42 0.93 -15.87
CA SER A 31 -16.86 0.62 -15.89
C SER A 31 -17.46 0.32 -14.51
N ASP A 32 -16.62 0.00 -13.52
CA ASP A 32 -16.98 -0.30 -12.14
C ASP A 32 -16.89 0.93 -11.20
N GLY A 33 -16.66 2.13 -11.75
CA GLY A 33 -16.80 3.40 -11.03
C GLY A 33 -15.55 4.27 -10.89
N PRO A 34 -14.33 3.74 -10.72
CA PRO A 34 -13.14 4.58 -10.58
C PRO A 34 -12.93 5.52 -11.79
N ASP A 35 -12.84 6.81 -11.50
CA ASP A 35 -12.62 7.89 -12.46
C ASP A 35 -11.66 8.91 -11.79
N PHE A 36 -10.46 9.07 -12.33
CA PHE A 36 -9.44 9.94 -11.75
C PHE A 36 -8.47 10.51 -12.78
N PHE A 37 -7.78 11.57 -12.40
CA PHE A 37 -6.70 12.16 -13.17
C PHE A 37 -5.35 11.94 -12.48
N LEU A 38 -4.31 11.75 -13.29
CA LEU A 38 -2.92 11.75 -12.82
C LEU A 38 -2.48 13.16 -12.42
N ALA A 39 -1.47 13.25 -11.55
CA ALA A 39 -0.91 14.53 -11.12
C ALA A 39 -0.32 15.35 -12.29
N ASP A 40 0.11 14.70 -13.36
CA ASP A 40 0.65 15.29 -14.59
C ASP A 40 -0.37 15.31 -15.76
N TYR A 41 -1.65 15.50 -15.44
CA TYR A 41 -2.72 15.54 -16.43
C TYR A 41 -2.41 16.51 -17.59
N ARG A 42 -2.65 16.06 -18.83
CA ARG A 42 -2.37 16.74 -20.12
C ARG A 42 -0.90 16.93 -20.50
N ILE A 43 0.06 16.47 -19.70
CA ILE A 43 1.49 16.52 -20.08
C ILE A 43 1.83 15.49 -21.16
N ARG A 44 1.12 14.35 -21.20
CA ARG A 44 1.28 13.24 -22.16
C ARG A 44 2.67 12.55 -22.20
N PRO A 45 3.34 12.26 -21.07
CA PRO A 45 4.55 11.45 -21.10
C PRO A 45 4.26 9.98 -21.43
N GLN A 46 5.32 9.19 -21.62
CA GLN A 46 5.23 7.74 -21.63
C GLN A 46 4.80 7.25 -20.23
N ARG A 47 3.86 6.30 -20.18
CA ARG A 47 3.26 5.84 -18.92
C ARG A 47 3.34 4.34 -18.73
N MET A 48 3.40 3.93 -17.47
CA MET A 48 3.36 2.55 -17.04
C MET A 48 2.43 2.43 -15.84
N MET A 49 1.42 1.57 -15.93
CA MET A 49 0.53 1.23 -14.82
C MET A 49 0.85 -0.21 -14.38
N LYS A 50 1.20 -0.40 -13.11
CA LYS A 50 1.56 -1.72 -12.58
C LYS A 50 1.22 -1.85 -11.10
N ILE A 51 1.00 -3.10 -10.68
CA ILE A 51 0.99 -3.46 -9.27
C ILE A 51 2.46 -3.49 -8.82
N ALA A 52 2.79 -2.69 -7.81
CA ALA A 52 4.13 -2.66 -7.24
C ALA A 52 4.34 -3.83 -6.27
N ILE A 53 5.60 -4.03 -5.85
CA ILE A 53 5.99 -5.14 -4.96
C ILE A 53 5.26 -5.13 -3.61
N ASP A 54 4.79 -3.96 -3.17
CA ASP A 54 4.00 -3.79 -1.96
C ASP A 54 2.49 -4.04 -2.18
N GLY A 55 2.09 -4.56 -3.35
CA GLY A 55 0.69 -4.80 -3.70
C GLY A 55 -0.11 -3.55 -4.08
N ASN A 56 0.48 -2.36 -4.01
CA ASN A 56 -0.21 -1.12 -4.35
C ASN A 56 -0.17 -0.87 -5.86
N LEU A 57 -1.33 -0.58 -6.46
CA LEU A 57 -1.43 -0.21 -7.87
C LEU A 57 -0.97 1.22 -8.08
N ARG A 58 0.01 1.43 -8.96
CA ARG A 58 0.60 2.74 -9.26
C ARG A 58 0.66 3.03 -10.75
N VAL A 59 0.50 4.31 -11.09
CA VAL A 59 0.75 4.85 -12.43
C VAL A 59 2.00 5.71 -12.37
N TYR A 60 2.95 5.38 -13.23
CA TYR A 60 4.22 6.08 -13.38
C TYR A 60 4.24 6.83 -14.71
N SER A 61 4.88 7.99 -14.69
CA SER A 61 5.25 8.74 -15.88
C SER A 61 6.76 8.75 -16.01
N PHE A 62 7.25 8.52 -17.23
CA PHE A 62 8.66 8.62 -17.55
C PHE A 62 9.00 10.07 -17.80
N ILE A 63 9.86 10.63 -16.96
CA ILE A 63 10.28 12.02 -17.02
C ILE A 63 11.74 12.06 -17.45
N GLU A 64 11.99 12.74 -18.56
CA GLU A 64 13.33 13.00 -19.08
C GLU A 64 13.70 14.45 -18.78
N HIS A 65 14.62 14.63 -17.85
CA HIS A 65 15.33 15.90 -17.63
C HIS A 65 16.71 15.83 -18.29
N LEU A 66 17.34 16.99 -18.49
CA LEU A 66 18.67 17.10 -19.10
C LEU A 66 19.74 16.21 -18.44
N THR A 67 19.59 15.93 -17.14
CA THR A 67 20.57 15.19 -16.32
C THR A 67 20.06 13.84 -15.81
N ARG A 68 18.76 13.54 -15.95
CA ARG A 68 18.15 12.36 -15.31
C ARG A 68 16.94 11.87 -16.07
N LYS A 69 16.83 10.55 -16.19
CA LYS A 69 15.65 9.86 -16.71
C LYS A 69 15.10 8.97 -15.62
N GLU A 70 13.85 9.20 -15.21
CA GLU A 70 13.26 8.43 -14.12
C GLU A 70 11.75 8.23 -14.27
N TRP A 71 11.27 7.16 -13.65
CA TRP A 71 9.85 6.89 -13.50
C TRP A 71 9.35 7.52 -12.20
N GLN A 72 8.50 8.53 -12.30
CA GLN A 72 7.88 9.16 -11.13
C GLN A 72 6.43 8.70 -10.98
N VAL A 73 6.00 8.46 -9.74
CA VAL A 73 4.62 8.09 -9.41
C VAL A 73 3.72 9.32 -9.56
N GLN A 74 2.72 9.22 -10.43
CA GLN A 74 1.72 10.28 -10.64
C GLN A 74 0.38 9.97 -9.98
N TRP A 75 0.13 8.70 -9.67
CA TRP A 75 -1.07 8.25 -8.96
C TRP A 75 -0.85 6.87 -8.32
N GLN A 76 -1.54 6.61 -7.20
CA GLN A 76 -1.60 5.29 -6.55
C GLN A 76 -2.96 5.07 -5.87
N ILE A 77 -3.44 3.82 -5.82
CA ILE A 77 -4.77 3.49 -5.27
C ILE A 77 -4.82 3.72 -3.75
N VAL A 78 -3.76 3.33 -3.03
CA VAL A 78 -3.61 3.65 -1.61
C VAL A 78 -2.57 4.75 -1.44
N SER A 79 -3.02 5.96 -1.10
CA SER A 79 -2.16 7.14 -0.95
C SER A 79 -1.27 7.09 0.29
N ARG A 80 -1.78 6.52 1.38
CA ARG A 80 -1.01 6.33 2.63
C ARG A 80 -0.48 4.90 2.67
N SER A 81 0.81 4.73 2.50
CA SER A 81 1.48 3.42 2.44
C SER A 81 1.11 2.47 3.60
N CYS A 82 0.93 2.98 4.82
CA CYS A 82 0.51 2.16 5.98
C CYS A 82 -0.95 1.66 5.94
N ARG A 83 -1.77 2.13 5.00
CA ARG A 83 -3.13 1.59 4.80
C ARG A 83 -3.17 0.42 3.84
N VAL A 84 -2.04 0.10 3.19
CA VAL A 84 -1.95 -1.10 2.36
C VAL A 84 -1.98 -2.31 3.29
N HIS A 85 -2.90 -3.23 3.05
CA HIS A 85 -3.05 -4.42 3.87
C HIS A 85 -1.81 -5.32 3.75
N GLY A 86 -1.33 -5.87 4.87
CA GLY A 86 -0.14 -6.73 4.89
C GLY A 86 1.18 -6.00 4.61
N ILE A 87 1.20 -4.66 4.61
CA ILE A 87 2.42 -3.89 4.32
C ILE A 87 3.53 -4.04 5.36
N CYS A 88 3.13 -4.38 6.59
CA CYS A 88 4.00 -4.71 7.70
C CYS A 88 3.54 -6.05 8.26
N GLU A 89 4.50 -6.92 8.52
CA GLU A 89 4.27 -8.30 8.90
C GLU A 89 3.82 -8.46 10.35
N THR A 90 3.56 -9.70 10.75
CA THR A 90 3.07 -10.07 12.07
C THR A 90 3.88 -9.42 13.20
N ASN A 91 3.17 -8.94 14.23
CA ASN A 91 3.71 -8.26 15.42
C ASN A 91 4.57 -7.01 15.14
N SER A 92 4.28 -6.32 14.02
CA SER A 92 4.93 -5.06 13.68
C SER A 92 3.91 -3.93 13.46
N LEU A 93 4.35 -2.70 13.72
CA LEU A 93 3.57 -1.48 13.51
C LEU A 93 4.09 -0.74 12.28
N CYS A 94 3.16 -0.28 11.43
CA CYS A 94 3.50 0.61 10.33
C CYS A 94 3.52 2.08 10.78
N THR A 95 4.64 2.74 10.52
CA THR A 95 4.82 4.18 10.74
C THR A 95 5.17 4.86 9.42
N TYR A 96 4.83 6.14 9.29
CA TYR A 96 5.14 6.94 8.11
C TYR A 96 5.70 8.30 8.53
N SER A 97 6.87 8.67 8.01
CA SER A 97 7.41 10.02 8.09
C SER A 97 7.73 10.54 6.70
N GLN A 98 7.72 11.86 6.49
CA GLN A 98 8.00 12.45 5.18
C GLN A 98 9.45 12.20 4.74
N ASP A 99 10.40 12.18 5.69
CA ASP A 99 11.83 12.09 5.38
C ASP A 99 12.31 10.67 5.06
N VAL A 100 11.70 9.66 5.72
CA VAL A 100 12.11 8.25 5.64
C VAL A 100 11.07 7.41 4.88
N GLY A 101 9.89 7.97 4.65
CA GLY A 101 8.75 7.25 4.09
C GLY A 101 8.15 6.27 5.09
N ARG A 102 7.69 5.13 4.56
CA ARG A 102 7.09 4.05 5.34
C ARG A 102 8.17 3.25 6.08
N ARG A 103 7.95 2.95 7.36
CA ARG A 103 8.74 1.99 8.13
C ARG A 103 7.85 1.00 8.86
N CYS A 104 8.29 -0.26 8.93
CA CYS A 104 7.78 -1.19 9.93
C CYS A 104 8.69 -1.13 11.14
N ILE A 105 8.13 -1.26 12.34
CA ILE A 105 8.88 -1.42 13.58
C ILE A 105 8.27 -2.57 14.38
N CYS A 106 9.09 -3.35 15.07
CA CYS A 106 8.54 -4.37 15.96
C CYS A 106 7.83 -3.71 17.14
N LEU A 107 6.76 -4.35 17.61
CA LEU A 107 6.12 -3.95 18.86
C LEU A 107 7.08 -4.13 20.04
N HIS A 108 6.86 -3.39 21.12
CA HIS A 108 7.70 -3.52 22.30
C HIS A 108 7.63 -4.95 22.87
N GLY A 109 8.78 -5.54 23.19
CA GLY A 109 8.90 -6.95 23.58
C GLY A 109 8.98 -7.93 22.41
N TYR A 110 9.03 -7.43 21.16
CA TYR A 110 9.25 -8.23 19.96
C TYR A 110 10.51 -7.76 19.24
N LYS A 111 11.23 -8.71 18.65
CA LYS A 111 12.40 -8.47 17.80
C LYS A 111 12.17 -8.99 16.39
N MET A 112 12.90 -8.41 15.45
CA MET A 112 12.86 -8.86 14.07
C MET A 112 13.41 -10.28 13.97
N VAL A 113 12.73 -11.12 13.21
CA VAL A 113 13.15 -12.50 12.97
C VAL A 113 14.39 -12.53 12.07
N ASN A 114 14.38 -11.73 10.99
CA ASN A 114 15.46 -11.63 10.03
C ASN A 114 15.73 -10.16 9.68
N PHE A 115 16.92 -9.65 10.02
CA PHE A 115 17.31 -8.26 9.75
C PHE A 115 17.51 -7.94 8.27
N GLU A 116 17.74 -8.95 7.44
CA GLU A 116 17.90 -8.80 5.99
C GLU A 116 16.57 -8.86 5.25
N ASP A 117 15.55 -9.46 5.88
CA ASP A 117 14.23 -9.67 5.27
C ASP A 117 13.09 -9.41 6.26
N TRP A 118 12.50 -8.23 6.12
CA TRP A 118 11.35 -7.77 6.91
C TRP A 118 10.08 -8.59 6.69
N SER A 119 10.00 -9.41 5.63
CA SER A 119 8.84 -10.27 5.36
C SER A 119 8.65 -11.38 6.40
N TYR A 120 9.66 -11.64 7.24
CA TYR A 120 9.54 -12.58 8.36
C TYR A 120 8.89 -11.97 9.61
N GLY A 121 8.68 -10.65 9.64
CA GLY A 121 8.06 -9.95 10.76
C GLY A 121 8.85 -10.04 12.07
N CYS A 122 8.11 -10.03 13.18
CA CYS A 122 8.68 -9.97 14.52
C CYS A 122 8.23 -11.13 15.41
N ALA A 123 9.17 -11.65 16.21
CA ALA A 123 8.96 -12.71 17.19
C ALA A 123 9.09 -12.16 18.62
N PRO A 124 8.34 -12.70 19.59
CA PRO A 124 8.42 -12.27 20.97
C PRO A 124 9.81 -12.57 21.56
N GLU A 125 10.29 -11.68 22.42
CA GLU A 125 11.51 -11.87 23.21
C GLU A 125 11.23 -12.51 24.57
N PHE A 126 9.96 -12.81 24.87
CA PHE A 126 9.50 -13.41 26.11
C PHE A 126 8.92 -14.81 25.85
N GLU A 127 8.95 -15.64 26.89
CA GLU A 127 8.38 -16.98 26.85
C GLU A 127 6.90 -16.96 27.25
N GLY A 128 6.02 -17.33 26.32
CA GLY A 128 4.62 -17.74 26.59
C GLY A 128 3.78 -16.82 27.48
N CYS A 129 2.61 -17.32 27.88
CA CYS A 129 1.80 -16.70 28.93
C CYS A 129 2.17 -17.32 30.28
N SER A 130 2.58 -16.47 31.23
CA SER A 130 2.69 -16.83 32.63
C SER A 130 1.54 -16.14 33.38
N PRO A 131 0.58 -16.88 33.97
CA PRO A 131 -0.67 -16.34 34.51
C PRO A 131 -0.51 -15.17 35.50
N ASP A 132 0.63 -15.09 36.17
CA ASP A 132 0.90 -14.11 37.22
C ASP A 132 1.78 -12.93 36.76
N ASN A 133 2.18 -12.87 35.48
CA ASN A 133 3.15 -11.90 34.97
C ASN A 133 2.79 -11.36 33.58
N GLU A 134 1.51 -11.07 33.38
CA GLU A 134 0.99 -10.48 32.14
C GLU A 134 0.88 -8.95 32.25
N GLY A 135 1.27 -8.27 31.17
CA GLY A 135 1.19 -6.82 31.05
C GLY A 135 0.75 -6.41 29.65
N PHE A 136 0.05 -5.28 29.54
CA PHE A 136 -0.41 -4.76 28.26
C PHE A 136 0.35 -3.50 27.90
N ILE A 137 0.74 -3.40 26.63
CA ILE A 137 1.36 -2.20 26.08
C ILE A 137 0.30 -1.48 25.26
N LYS A 138 0.07 -0.22 25.62
CA LYS A 138 -0.80 0.65 24.84
C LYS A 138 -0.06 1.11 23.59
N LEU A 139 -0.60 0.78 22.42
CA LEU A 139 -0.19 1.37 21.16
C LEU A 139 -1.00 2.66 20.96
N THR A 140 -0.31 3.79 20.81
CA THR A 140 -0.91 5.11 20.55
C THR A 140 -0.67 5.54 19.11
#